data_AF-A0A2Z4MK61-F1
#
_entry.id   AF-A0A2Z4MK61-F1
#
_cell.length_a   1.000
_cell.length_b   1.000
_cell.length_c   1.000
_cell.angle_alpha   90.00
_cell.angle_beta   90.00
_cell.angle_gamma   90.00
#
_symmetry.space_group_name_H-M   'P 1'
#
loop_
_entity.id
_entity.type
_entity.pdbx_description
1 polymer ?
#
loop_
_entity_poly.entity_id
_entity_poly.type
_entity_poly.pdbx_seq_one_letter_code
_entity_poly.pdbx_strand_id
1 'polypeptide(L)'
;MLIKIDDSVIEFLETNKEILTFESNEIKSLNNLARAQMDGHHQVISSYATLKYLRNYPLIEQSCRGIYTSLLAKCTFFFSLEEFCTDYIIVTSKVENEIVRGFSGKKHIFKVSLDYFYLMDRISATTFISEDLSDCEFYEKIAKKYIQENRNRLNMKLNLDHCGGGGVNTYKELDYKINRKKIVLVVSDSDKLYPTGKVGETLAQITKVYAKYQANSIVDIYSLEVREKENLIPPSLYLLCSNGSCRDVLNMLHEIELLDKHREKLKYIDIKDGVKAKQLKNEEHLQFLKDLLIDVPNLIACSLDDIDKQKDETVLLQGIGGKIEEFERDILEDGLEKKLDDKRRLQPKPEIEKAIIQLENKIEKKTNLFNILPDYVKPEWEFLCKKVISWGCCDPIPSGIS
;
A
#
# COMPACT_ATOMS: atom_id res chain seq x y z
N MET A 1 -9.80 -6.26 -3.32
CA MET A 1 -10.11 -6.47 -1.87
C MET A 1 -10.67 -7.86 -1.67
N LEU A 2 -10.43 -8.48 -0.50
CA LEU A 2 -11.05 -9.74 -0.13
C LEU A 2 -12.53 -9.56 0.27
N ILE A 3 -13.43 -10.33 -0.34
CA ILE A 3 -14.87 -10.35 -0.04
C ILE A 3 -15.29 -11.78 0.31
N LYS A 4 -15.84 -11.94 1.50
CA LYS A 4 -16.33 -13.22 2.03
C LYS A 4 -17.84 -13.29 1.98
N ILE A 5 -18.40 -14.31 1.36
CA ILE A 5 -19.84 -14.61 1.44
C ILE A 5 -20.06 -15.47 2.68
N ASP A 6 -20.87 -15.02 3.62
CA ASP A 6 -21.17 -15.72 4.86
C ASP A 6 -22.18 -16.86 4.66
N ASP A 7 -22.14 -17.88 5.53
CA ASP A 7 -23.03 -19.04 5.44
C ASP A 7 -24.51 -18.70 5.70
N SER A 8 -24.78 -17.57 6.37
CA SER A 8 -26.13 -17.03 6.54
C SER A 8 -26.86 -16.73 5.21
N VAL A 9 -26.12 -16.61 4.11
CA VAL A 9 -26.70 -16.45 2.78
C VAL A 9 -27.50 -17.68 2.36
N ILE A 10 -27.05 -18.91 2.72
CA ILE A 10 -27.80 -20.13 2.40
C ILE A 10 -29.17 -20.09 3.08
N GLU A 11 -29.19 -19.81 4.39
CA GLU A 11 -30.41 -19.72 5.19
C GLU A 11 -31.39 -18.72 4.59
N PHE A 12 -30.90 -17.52 4.24
CA PHE A 12 -31.72 -16.50 3.60
C PHE A 12 -32.32 -16.97 2.27
N LEU A 13 -31.51 -17.58 1.39
CA LEU A 13 -31.97 -18.03 0.08
C LEU A 13 -33.00 -19.16 0.17
N GLU A 14 -32.89 -20.04 1.16
CA GLU A 14 -33.86 -21.11 1.41
C GLU A 14 -35.18 -20.56 1.98
N THR A 15 -35.10 -19.70 3.00
CA THR A 15 -36.28 -19.10 3.63
C THR A 15 -37.09 -18.26 2.65
N ASN A 16 -36.44 -17.60 1.69
CA ASN A 16 -37.07 -16.67 0.75
C ASN A 16 -37.22 -17.23 -0.68
N LYS A 17 -36.99 -18.52 -0.90
CA LYS A 17 -36.95 -19.11 -2.26
C LYS A 17 -38.22 -18.93 -3.10
N GLU A 18 -39.38 -18.77 -2.45
CA GLU A 18 -40.68 -18.61 -3.12
C GLU A 18 -40.92 -17.17 -3.61
N ILE A 19 -40.24 -16.19 -3.00
CA ILE A 19 -40.40 -14.76 -3.32
C ILE A 19 -39.23 -14.21 -4.13
N LEU A 20 -38.06 -14.84 -4.06
CA LEU A 20 -36.87 -14.41 -4.79
C LEU A 20 -37.05 -14.64 -6.30
N THR A 21 -36.59 -13.67 -7.08
CA THR A 21 -36.60 -13.72 -8.54
C THR A 21 -35.22 -13.31 -9.06
N PHE A 22 -35.00 -13.42 -10.37
CA PHE A 22 -33.81 -12.86 -11.01
C PHE A 22 -33.66 -11.35 -10.81
N GLU A 23 -34.76 -10.64 -10.54
CA GLU A 23 -34.76 -9.19 -10.34
C GLU A 23 -34.46 -8.76 -8.90
N SER A 24 -34.48 -9.70 -7.93
CA SER A 24 -34.17 -9.43 -6.53
C SER A 24 -32.75 -8.90 -6.36
N ASN A 25 -32.58 -7.87 -5.54
CA ASN A 25 -31.29 -7.19 -5.37
C ASN A 25 -30.22 -8.13 -4.79
N GLU A 26 -30.62 -9.07 -3.95
CA GLU A 26 -29.77 -10.11 -3.37
C GLU A 26 -29.21 -11.04 -4.44
N ILE A 27 -30.05 -11.44 -5.40
CA ILE A 27 -29.64 -12.27 -6.53
C ILE A 27 -28.71 -11.50 -7.47
N LYS A 28 -29.04 -10.23 -7.77
CA LYS A 28 -28.17 -9.34 -8.54
C LYS A 28 -26.81 -9.16 -7.87
N SER A 29 -26.80 -8.94 -6.55
CA SER A 29 -25.58 -8.79 -5.75
C SER A 29 -24.71 -10.04 -5.80
N LEU A 30 -25.28 -11.24 -5.66
CA LEU A 30 -24.55 -12.50 -5.82
C LEU A 30 -23.95 -12.66 -7.23
N ASN A 31 -24.73 -12.39 -8.29
CA ASN A 31 -24.21 -12.41 -9.65
C ASN A 31 -23.08 -11.36 -9.84
N ASN A 32 -23.23 -10.16 -9.27
CA ASN A 32 -22.21 -9.11 -9.35
C ASN A 32 -20.93 -9.47 -8.59
N LEU A 33 -21.01 -10.18 -7.45
CA LEU A 33 -19.84 -10.72 -6.75
C LEU A 33 -19.07 -11.70 -7.64
N ALA A 34 -19.78 -12.61 -8.33
CA ALA A 34 -19.14 -13.53 -9.27
C ALA A 34 -18.52 -12.80 -10.47
N ARG A 35 -19.17 -11.77 -11.01
CA ARG A 35 -18.61 -10.93 -12.08
C ARG A 35 -17.38 -10.17 -11.62
N ALA A 36 -17.41 -9.55 -10.45
CA ALA A 36 -16.26 -8.84 -9.91
C ALA A 36 -15.04 -9.75 -9.67
N GLN A 37 -15.26 -11.03 -9.34
CA GLN A 37 -14.20 -12.05 -9.33
C GLN A 37 -13.65 -12.29 -10.74
N MET A 38 -14.54 -12.46 -11.72
CA MET A 38 -14.19 -12.72 -13.12
C MET A 38 -13.42 -11.56 -13.76
N ASP A 39 -13.85 -10.33 -13.47
CA ASP A 39 -13.26 -9.08 -13.97
C ASP A 39 -11.96 -8.71 -13.22
N GLY A 40 -11.60 -9.48 -12.18
CA GLY A 40 -10.38 -9.26 -11.40
C GLY A 40 -10.42 -8.00 -10.54
N HIS A 41 -11.60 -7.52 -10.14
CA HIS A 41 -11.73 -6.39 -9.21
C HIS A 41 -11.47 -6.78 -7.75
N HIS A 42 -11.92 -7.98 -7.37
CA HIS A 42 -11.88 -8.46 -6.00
C HIS A 42 -11.54 -9.94 -5.95
N GLN A 43 -11.12 -10.41 -4.78
CA GLN A 43 -11.03 -11.84 -4.47
C GLN A 43 -12.24 -12.24 -3.63
N VAL A 44 -13.08 -13.10 -4.16
CA VAL A 44 -14.26 -13.64 -3.49
C VAL A 44 -13.91 -14.99 -2.87
N ILE A 45 -14.30 -15.16 -1.61
CA ILE A 45 -14.14 -16.41 -0.86
C ILE A 45 -15.44 -16.75 -0.15
N SER A 46 -15.61 -18.02 0.21
CA SER A 46 -16.69 -18.47 1.09
C SER A 46 -16.42 -19.90 1.56
N SER A 47 -17.27 -20.43 2.42
CA SER A 47 -17.21 -21.82 2.82
C SER A 47 -17.50 -22.77 1.65
N TYR A 48 -17.05 -24.01 1.78
CA TYR A 48 -17.38 -25.06 0.83
C TYR A 48 -18.90 -25.23 0.65
N ALA A 49 -19.66 -25.17 1.75
CA ALA A 49 -21.11 -25.33 1.74
C ALA A 49 -21.78 -24.22 0.92
N THR A 50 -21.41 -22.97 1.16
CA THR A 50 -21.98 -21.81 0.48
C THR A 50 -21.63 -21.80 -1.01
N LEU A 51 -20.39 -22.07 -1.40
CA LEU A 51 -20.01 -22.15 -2.82
C LEU A 51 -20.71 -23.31 -3.54
N LYS A 52 -20.85 -24.48 -2.87
CA LYS A 52 -21.58 -25.63 -3.42
C LYS A 52 -23.07 -25.34 -3.58
N TYR A 53 -23.64 -24.54 -2.68
CA TYR A 53 -25.03 -24.11 -2.80
C TYR A 53 -25.20 -23.11 -3.95
N LEU A 54 -24.42 -22.03 -3.97
CA LEU A 54 -24.51 -20.95 -4.96
C LEU A 54 -24.29 -21.44 -6.39
N ARG A 55 -23.34 -22.36 -6.63
CA ARG A 55 -23.10 -22.90 -7.99
C ARG A 55 -24.31 -23.67 -8.56
N ASN A 56 -25.23 -24.11 -7.71
CA ASN A 56 -26.40 -24.90 -8.10
C ASN A 56 -27.71 -24.10 -7.96
N TYR A 57 -27.65 -22.87 -7.44
CA TYR A 57 -28.86 -22.11 -7.13
C TYR A 57 -29.55 -21.61 -8.42
N PRO A 58 -30.84 -21.93 -8.65
CA PRO A 58 -31.52 -21.69 -9.94
C PRO A 58 -31.56 -20.23 -10.41
N LEU A 59 -31.51 -19.27 -9.48
CA LEU A 59 -31.57 -17.84 -9.80
C LEU A 59 -30.19 -17.21 -10.04
N ILE A 60 -29.10 -17.91 -9.77
CA ILE A 60 -27.74 -17.48 -10.17
C ILE A 60 -27.57 -17.74 -11.67
N GLU A 61 -27.00 -16.78 -12.39
CA GLU A 61 -26.76 -16.88 -13.82
C GLU A 61 -25.75 -17.97 -14.17
N GLN A 62 -25.90 -18.58 -15.34
CA GLN A 62 -25.09 -19.72 -15.75
C GLN A 62 -23.58 -19.40 -15.78
N SER A 63 -23.20 -18.22 -16.26
CA SER A 63 -21.81 -17.74 -16.23
C SER A 63 -21.28 -17.62 -14.80
N CYS A 64 -22.07 -17.04 -13.90
CA CYS A 64 -21.73 -16.85 -12.49
C CYS A 64 -21.60 -18.18 -11.73
N ARG A 65 -22.41 -19.19 -12.04
CA ARG A 65 -22.27 -20.55 -11.49
C ARG A 65 -20.92 -21.19 -11.86
N GLY A 66 -20.42 -20.91 -13.06
CA GLY A 66 -19.08 -21.31 -13.50
C GLY A 66 -17.98 -20.73 -12.59
N ILE A 67 -18.10 -19.45 -12.24
CA ILE A 67 -17.17 -18.77 -11.32
C ILE A 67 -17.22 -19.39 -9.93
N TYR A 68 -18.41 -19.61 -9.34
CA TYR A 68 -18.51 -20.28 -8.04
C TYR A 68 -17.98 -21.71 -8.06
N THR A 69 -18.08 -22.41 -9.19
CA THR A 69 -17.46 -23.73 -9.38
C THR A 69 -15.93 -23.64 -9.34
N SER A 70 -15.35 -22.64 -10.00
CA SER A 70 -13.91 -22.38 -9.95
C SER A 70 -13.44 -22.00 -8.54
N LEU A 71 -14.20 -21.18 -7.82
CA LEU A 71 -13.90 -20.81 -6.43
C LEU A 71 -13.94 -22.02 -5.49
N LEU A 72 -14.92 -22.91 -5.67
CA LEU A 72 -15.03 -24.14 -4.88
C LEU A 72 -13.77 -25.02 -5.01
N ALA A 73 -13.17 -25.09 -6.19
CA ALA A 73 -11.93 -25.84 -6.42
C ALA A 73 -10.71 -25.25 -5.68
N LYS A 74 -10.76 -23.97 -5.30
CA LYS A 74 -9.68 -23.24 -4.61
C LYS A 74 -9.92 -23.09 -3.09
N CYS A 75 -10.99 -23.69 -2.54
CA CYS A 75 -11.46 -23.34 -1.19
C CYS A 75 -10.43 -23.58 -0.06
N THR A 76 -9.50 -24.52 -0.24
CA THR A 76 -8.43 -24.81 0.73
C THR A 76 -7.43 -23.66 0.90
N PHE A 77 -7.30 -22.77 -0.09
CA PHE A 77 -6.40 -21.62 -0.04
C PHE A 77 -7.02 -20.37 0.61
N PHE A 78 -8.34 -20.36 0.86
CA PHE A 78 -9.02 -19.17 1.35
C PHE A 78 -8.69 -18.83 2.79
N PHE A 79 -8.40 -19.83 3.63
CA PHE A 79 -8.06 -19.60 5.04
C PHE A 79 -6.76 -18.81 5.20
N SER A 80 -5.70 -19.18 4.48
CA SER A 80 -4.42 -18.45 4.55
C SER A 80 -4.53 -17.03 4.02
N LEU A 81 -5.37 -16.80 3.01
CA LEU A 81 -5.63 -15.48 2.47
C LEU A 81 -6.41 -14.59 3.45
N GLU A 82 -7.48 -15.13 4.05
CA GLU A 82 -8.24 -14.44 5.09
C GLU A 82 -7.36 -14.13 6.31
N GLU A 83 -6.45 -15.05 6.68
CA GLU A 83 -5.49 -14.83 7.76
C GLU A 83 -4.50 -13.70 7.44
N PHE A 84 -4.00 -13.65 6.20
CA PHE A 84 -3.06 -12.62 5.74
C PHE A 84 -3.67 -11.21 5.71
N CYS A 85 -4.92 -11.07 5.25
CA CYS A 85 -5.53 -9.77 5.04
C CYS A 85 -5.80 -9.03 6.36
N THR A 86 -5.47 -7.74 6.39
CA THR A 86 -5.76 -6.80 7.50
C THR A 86 -7.20 -6.29 7.45
N ASP A 87 -7.81 -6.32 6.26
CA ASP A 87 -9.15 -5.79 6.02
C ASP A 87 -9.88 -6.67 5.02
N TYR A 88 -11.16 -6.92 5.26
CA TYR A 88 -12.00 -7.63 4.30
C TYR A 88 -13.49 -7.34 4.52
N ILE A 89 -14.29 -7.63 3.50
CA ILE A 89 -15.74 -7.45 3.52
C ILE A 89 -16.40 -8.81 3.81
N ILE A 90 -17.46 -8.83 4.62
CA ILE A 90 -18.35 -9.98 4.79
C ILE A 90 -19.74 -9.60 4.28
N VAL A 91 -20.21 -10.29 3.25
CA VAL A 91 -21.57 -10.20 2.75
C VAL A 91 -22.44 -11.19 3.53
N THR A 92 -23.46 -10.70 4.22
CA THR A 92 -24.30 -11.51 5.13
C THR A 92 -25.75 -11.04 5.12
N SER A 93 -26.68 -11.96 5.42
CA SER A 93 -28.10 -11.65 5.63
C SER A 93 -28.43 -11.20 7.06
N LYS A 94 -27.43 -11.14 7.96
CA LYS A 94 -27.61 -10.88 9.41
C LYS A 94 -27.49 -9.40 9.82
N VAL A 95 -27.41 -8.49 8.85
CA VAL A 95 -27.30 -7.05 9.12
C VAL A 95 -28.46 -6.31 8.48
N GLU A 96 -29.19 -5.56 9.31
CA GLU A 96 -30.31 -4.72 8.89
C GLU A 96 -29.82 -3.36 8.32
N ASN A 97 -28.70 -2.86 8.84
CA ASN A 97 -28.01 -1.70 8.28
C ASN A 97 -27.20 -2.08 7.05
N GLU A 98 -27.05 -1.13 6.13
CA GLU A 98 -26.33 -1.33 4.87
C GLU A 98 -24.85 -1.76 5.10
N ILE A 99 -24.19 -1.17 6.10
CA ILE A 99 -22.80 -1.50 6.50
C ILE A 99 -22.68 -1.46 8.02
N VAL A 100 -21.97 -2.44 8.59
CA VAL A 100 -21.51 -2.45 9.98
C VAL A 100 -20.01 -2.71 9.99
N ARG A 101 -19.23 -1.73 10.48
CA ARG A 101 -17.80 -1.90 10.70
C ARG A 101 -17.52 -2.55 12.05
N GLY A 102 -16.72 -3.60 12.05
CA GLY A 102 -16.27 -4.30 13.24
C GLY A 102 -14.76 -4.51 13.26
N PHE A 103 -14.27 -4.96 14.41
CA PHE A 103 -12.86 -5.27 14.64
C PHE A 103 -12.73 -6.70 15.14
N SER A 104 -11.78 -7.45 14.58
CA SER A 104 -11.38 -8.77 15.08
C SER A 104 -9.87 -8.80 15.24
N GLY A 105 -9.40 -8.68 16.49
CA GLY A 105 -7.99 -8.43 16.77
C GLY A 105 -7.51 -7.13 16.11
N LYS A 106 -6.54 -7.22 15.20
CA LYS A 106 -6.01 -6.08 14.42
C LYS A 106 -6.68 -5.91 13.04
N LYS A 107 -7.77 -6.66 12.76
CA LYS A 107 -8.43 -6.63 11.45
C LYS A 107 -9.68 -5.77 11.45
N HIS A 108 -9.86 -4.98 10.39
CA HIS A 108 -11.14 -4.32 10.14
C HIS A 108 -12.03 -5.21 9.29
N ILE A 109 -13.27 -5.42 9.74
CA ILE A 109 -14.25 -6.24 9.04
C ILE A 109 -15.43 -5.36 8.68
N PHE A 110 -15.72 -5.25 7.39
CA PHE A 110 -16.88 -4.54 6.88
C PHE A 110 -18.00 -5.55 6.61
N LYS A 111 -18.97 -5.66 7.52
CA LYS A 111 -20.16 -6.48 7.27
C LYS A 111 -21.15 -5.67 6.45
N VAL A 112 -21.62 -6.22 5.34
CA VAL A 112 -22.58 -5.56 4.45
C VAL A 112 -23.78 -6.47 4.20
N SER A 113 -24.93 -5.87 3.97
CA SER A 113 -26.17 -6.59 3.64
C SER A 113 -26.01 -7.35 2.32
N LEU A 114 -26.77 -8.45 2.18
CA LEU A 114 -26.69 -9.32 0.99
C LEU A 114 -26.99 -8.56 -0.31
N ASP A 115 -27.83 -7.54 -0.26
CA ASP A 115 -28.19 -6.70 -1.39
C ASP A 115 -27.19 -5.57 -1.67
N TYR A 116 -26.19 -5.31 -0.82
CA TYR A 116 -25.33 -4.12 -0.90
C TYR A 116 -24.71 -3.87 -2.30
N PHE A 117 -24.27 -4.95 -2.96
CA PHE A 117 -23.60 -4.92 -4.26
C PHE A 117 -24.55 -5.16 -5.45
N TYR A 118 -25.86 -4.91 -5.30
CA TYR A 118 -26.80 -5.02 -6.41
C TYR A 118 -26.49 -4.04 -7.56
N LEU A 119 -25.85 -2.90 -7.26
CA LEU A 119 -25.30 -1.97 -8.26
C LEU A 119 -23.83 -2.30 -8.55
N MET A 120 -23.52 -2.55 -9.83
CA MET A 120 -22.16 -2.85 -10.30
C MET A 120 -21.14 -1.79 -9.91
N ASP A 121 -21.54 -0.51 -9.88
CA ASP A 121 -20.64 0.60 -9.54
C ASP A 121 -20.07 0.48 -8.11
N ARG A 122 -20.75 -0.20 -7.18
CA ARG A 122 -20.30 -0.39 -5.80
C ARG A 122 -19.26 -1.49 -5.62
N ILE A 123 -19.12 -2.37 -6.63
CA ILE A 123 -18.20 -3.52 -6.62
C ILE A 123 -17.12 -3.42 -7.71
N SER A 124 -16.88 -2.20 -8.20
CA SER A 124 -15.68 -1.90 -8.97
C SER A 124 -14.44 -2.06 -8.11
N ALA A 125 -13.27 -2.20 -8.75
CA ALA A 125 -11.98 -2.19 -8.06
C ALA A 125 -11.89 -1.06 -7.03
N THR A 126 -11.18 -1.34 -5.93
CA THR A 126 -10.97 -0.36 -4.85
C THR A 126 -10.33 0.90 -5.42
N THR A 127 -10.93 2.05 -5.15
CA THR A 127 -10.29 3.34 -5.42
C THR A 127 -9.16 3.55 -4.44
N PHE A 128 -7.94 3.67 -4.96
CA PHE A 128 -6.74 3.90 -4.18
C PHE A 128 -6.32 5.36 -4.32
N ILE A 129 -6.40 6.10 -3.22
CA ILE A 129 -6.16 7.54 -3.18
C ILE A 129 -4.84 7.81 -2.45
N SER A 130 -4.04 8.67 -3.04
CA SER A 130 -2.89 9.30 -2.39
C SER A 130 -2.76 10.76 -2.85
N GLU A 131 -1.71 11.48 -2.44
CA GLU A 131 -1.57 12.90 -2.79
C GLU A 131 -1.45 13.09 -4.30
N ASP A 132 -0.72 12.21 -4.97
CA ASP A 132 -0.67 12.11 -6.43
C ASP A 132 -0.69 10.66 -6.97
N LEU A 133 -0.70 10.53 -8.30
CA LEU A 133 -0.69 9.22 -8.96
C LEU A 133 0.64 8.48 -8.81
N SER A 134 1.75 9.20 -8.72
CA SER A 134 3.08 8.60 -8.56
C SER A 134 3.20 7.92 -7.19
N ASP A 135 2.58 8.48 -6.16
CA ASP A 135 2.50 7.86 -4.83
C ASP A 135 1.74 6.52 -4.89
N CYS A 136 0.56 6.53 -5.52
CA CYS A 136 -0.22 5.31 -5.72
C CYS A 136 0.59 4.23 -6.44
N GLU A 137 1.25 4.59 -7.54
CA GLU A 137 2.10 3.68 -8.31
C GLU A 137 3.26 3.14 -7.48
N PHE A 138 3.94 4.00 -6.71
CA PHE A 138 5.03 3.61 -5.84
C PHE A 138 4.60 2.56 -4.80
N TYR A 139 3.52 2.82 -4.07
CA TYR A 139 3.01 1.88 -3.06
C TYR A 139 2.56 0.56 -3.69
N GLU A 140 1.91 0.61 -4.85
CA GLU A 140 1.50 -0.59 -5.57
C GLU A 140 2.72 -1.40 -6.07
N LYS A 141 3.78 -0.74 -6.57
CA LYS A 141 5.04 -1.40 -6.98
C LYS A 141 5.71 -2.12 -5.81
N ILE A 142 5.78 -1.49 -4.63
CA ILE A 142 6.31 -2.16 -3.42
C ILE A 142 5.45 -3.37 -3.04
N ALA A 143 4.12 -3.24 -3.08
CA ALA A 143 3.22 -4.36 -2.77
C ALA A 143 3.34 -5.51 -3.80
N LYS A 144 3.48 -5.20 -5.09
CA LYS A 144 3.76 -6.19 -6.15
C LYS A 144 5.08 -6.91 -5.91
N LYS A 145 6.13 -6.17 -5.50
CA LYS A 145 7.42 -6.73 -5.12
C LYS A 145 7.31 -7.67 -3.92
N TYR A 146 6.52 -7.30 -2.91
CA TYR A 146 6.24 -8.18 -1.76
C TYR A 146 5.56 -9.48 -2.17
N ILE A 147 4.53 -9.40 -3.03
CA ILE A 147 3.87 -10.59 -3.59
C ILE A 147 4.88 -11.47 -4.34
N GLN A 148 5.75 -10.86 -5.16
CA GLN A 148 6.77 -11.58 -5.93
C GLN A 148 7.73 -12.37 -5.04
N GLU A 149 8.24 -11.75 -3.97
CA GLU A 149 9.17 -12.41 -3.03
C GLU A 149 8.46 -13.45 -2.14
N ASN A 150 7.13 -13.37 -2.02
CA ASN A 150 6.31 -14.26 -1.20
C ASN A 150 5.36 -15.14 -2.02
N ARG A 151 5.65 -15.40 -3.31
CA ARG A 151 4.75 -16.14 -4.24
C ARG A 151 4.28 -17.50 -3.74
N ASN A 152 5.12 -18.20 -2.97
CA ASN A 152 4.77 -19.51 -2.38
C ASN A 152 3.60 -19.41 -1.37
N ARG A 153 3.38 -18.23 -0.79
CA ARG A 153 2.33 -17.94 0.19
C ARG A 153 1.22 -17.06 -0.41
N LEU A 154 1.56 -16.20 -1.36
CA LEU A 154 0.69 -15.21 -1.98
C LEU A 154 0.63 -15.44 -3.49
N ASN A 155 -0.35 -16.23 -3.93
CA ASN A 155 -0.61 -16.44 -5.36
C ASN A 155 -1.79 -15.56 -5.82
N MET A 156 -1.56 -14.25 -5.90
CA MET A 156 -2.58 -13.26 -6.28
C MET A 156 -1.97 -12.14 -7.11
N LYS A 157 -2.84 -11.33 -7.72
CA LYS A 157 -2.48 -10.05 -8.35
C LYS A 157 -3.09 -8.88 -7.56
N LEU A 158 -2.72 -7.67 -7.95
CA LEU A 158 -3.32 -6.44 -7.46
C LEU A 158 -4.08 -5.76 -8.59
N ASN A 159 -5.24 -5.21 -8.25
CA ASN A 159 -6.02 -4.31 -9.07
C ASN A 159 -6.60 -3.21 -8.17
N LEU A 160 -6.14 -1.99 -8.42
CA LEU A 160 -6.53 -0.78 -7.70
C LEU A 160 -6.81 0.31 -8.73
N ASP A 161 -7.89 1.06 -8.54
CA ASP A 161 -8.23 2.23 -9.36
C ASP A 161 -7.51 3.46 -8.77
N HIS A 162 -6.36 3.82 -9.35
CA HIS A 162 -5.51 4.91 -8.85
C HIS A 162 -6.19 6.26 -9.04
N CYS A 163 -6.20 7.07 -7.98
CA CYS A 163 -6.79 8.40 -7.98
C CYS A 163 -5.87 9.38 -7.25
N GLY A 164 -5.19 10.23 -8.00
CA GLY A 164 -4.35 11.30 -7.45
C GLY A 164 -5.22 12.47 -6.99
N GLY A 165 -5.03 12.92 -5.75
CA GLY A 165 -5.79 14.02 -5.16
C GLY A 165 -5.26 15.42 -5.46
N GLY A 166 -4.10 15.55 -6.10
CA GLY A 166 -3.47 16.85 -6.39
C GLY A 166 -3.14 17.63 -5.12
N GLY A 167 -2.60 16.96 -4.09
CA GLY A 167 -2.31 17.53 -2.77
C GLY A 167 -3.57 17.91 -2.00
N VAL A 168 -3.86 19.21 -1.85
CA VAL A 168 -4.96 19.73 -1.01
C VAL A 168 -6.35 19.25 -1.46
N ASN A 169 -6.55 18.80 -2.71
CA ASN A 169 -7.87 18.31 -3.15
C ASN A 169 -8.13 16.83 -2.82
N THR A 170 -7.17 16.11 -2.21
CA THR A 170 -7.30 14.68 -1.87
C THR A 170 -8.53 14.38 -1.01
N TYR A 171 -8.86 15.24 -0.06
CA TYR A 171 -10.05 15.06 0.79
C TYR A 171 -11.37 15.22 0.00
N LYS A 172 -11.38 16.00 -1.09
CA LYS A 172 -12.58 16.19 -1.93
C LYS A 172 -12.84 14.96 -2.78
N GLU A 173 -11.78 14.37 -3.34
CA GLU A 173 -11.88 13.09 -4.05
C GLU A 173 -12.35 11.99 -3.10
N LEU A 174 -11.80 11.93 -1.89
CA LEU A 174 -12.27 11.02 -0.86
C LEU A 174 -13.77 11.18 -0.58
N ASP A 175 -14.22 12.40 -0.30
CA ASP A 175 -15.62 12.72 -0.03
C ASP A 175 -16.53 12.32 -1.21
N TYR A 176 -16.13 12.66 -2.43
CA TYR A 176 -16.87 12.32 -3.65
C TYR A 176 -17.01 10.80 -3.85
N LYS A 177 -15.92 10.04 -3.70
CA LYS A 177 -15.90 8.59 -3.90
C LYS A 177 -16.69 7.86 -2.82
N ILE A 178 -16.60 8.29 -1.56
CA ILE A 178 -17.40 7.73 -0.47
C ILE A 178 -18.90 7.97 -0.70
N ASN A 179 -19.30 9.19 -1.09
CA ASN A 179 -20.71 9.50 -1.36
C ASN A 179 -21.28 8.69 -2.54
N ARG A 180 -20.42 8.22 -3.45
CA ARG A 180 -20.75 7.26 -4.52
C ARG A 180 -20.77 5.78 -4.07
N LYS A 181 -20.55 5.52 -2.78
CA LYS A 181 -20.47 4.19 -2.16
C LYS A 181 -19.39 3.30 -2.77
N LYS A 182 -18.28 3.90 -3.20
CA LYS A 182 -17.08 3.19 -3.65
C LYS A 182 -16.36 2.56 -2.45
N ILE A 183 -15.60 1.50 -2.72
CA ILE A 183 -14.62 0.93 -1.80
C ILE A 183 -13.35 1.78 -1.92
N VAL A 184 -12.89 2.38 -0.82
CA VAL A 184 -11.81 3.38 -0.86
C VAL A 184 -10.71 3.08 0.15
N LEU A 185 -9.46 3.03 -0.32
CA LEU A 185 -8.27 3.06 0.52
C LEU A 185 -7.52 4.37 0.28
N VAL A 186 -7.14 5.04 1.36
CA VAL A 186 -6.25 6.22 1.29
C VAL A 186 -4.91 5.87 1.94
N VAL A 187 -3.80 6.17 1.26
CA VAL A 187 -2.46 6.19 1.86
C VAL A 187 -1.90 7.60 1.73
N SER A 188 -1.43 8.17 2.83
CA SER A 188 -0.98 9.55 2.89
C SER A 188 0.32 9.66 3.68
N ASP A 189 1.15 10.60 3.23
CA ASP A 189 2.30 11.08 4.00
C ASP A 189 1.83 11.68 5.33
N SER A 190 2.66 11.56 6.36
CA SER A 190 2.33 12.07 7.68
C SER A 190 2.77 13.51 7.88
N ASP A 191 3.79 13.96 7.13
CA ASP A 191 4.51 15.23 7.28
C ASP A 191 5.04 15.48 8.70
N LYS A 192 5.11 14.44 9.53
CA LYS A 192 5.58 14.57 10.90
C LYS A 192 7.08 14.88 10.92
N LEU A 193 7.47 15.89 11.69
CA LEU A 193 8.88 16.21 11.95
C LEU A 193 9.53 15.28 13.00
N TYR A 194 8.71 14.58 13.79
CA TYR A 194 9.11 13.66 14.86
C TYR A 194 7.90 12.77 15.24
N PRO A 195 8.09 11.62 15.92
CA PRO A 195 7.04 10.61 16.10
C PRO A 195 5.70 11.11 16.67
N THR A 196 5.76 12.00 17.66
CA THR A 196 4.61 12.60 18.34
C THR A 196 4.22 13.97 17.76
N GLY A 197 4.81 14.34 16.63
CA GLY A 197 4.57 15.61 15.96
C GLY A 197 3.17 15.70 15.36
N LYS A 198 2.78 16.93 15.04
CA LYS A 198 1.54 17.18 14.32
C LYS A 198 1.63 16.61 12.91
N VAL A 199 0.51 16.05 12.45
CA VAL A 199 0.36 15.63 11.06
C VAL A 199 0.22 16.84 10.13
N GLY A 200 0.55 16.64 8.85
CA GLY A 200 0.35 17.61 7.78
C GLY A 200 -1.11 18.02 7.57
N GLU A 201 -1.29 19.13 6.86
CA GLU A 201 -2.62 19.67 6.57
C GLU A 201 -3.47 18.71 5.73
N THR A 202 -2.87 18.07 4.73
CA THR A 202 -3.54 17.10 3.84
C THR A 202 -4.15 15.94 4.65
N LEU A 203 -3.33 15.25 5.45
CA LEU A 203 -3.77 14.14 6.29
C LEU A 203 -4.80 14.58 7.35
N ALA A 204 -4.67 15.78 7.90
CA ALA A 204 -5.65 16.32 8.84
C ALA A 204 -7.03 16.54 8.18
N GLN A 205 -7.08 17.02 6.94
CA GLN A 205 -8.32 17.20 6.19
C GLN A 205 -8.95 15.86 5.78
N ILE A 206 -8.14 14.91 5.31
CA ILE A 206 -8.54 13.54 4.99
C ILE A 206 -9.18 12.87 6.22
N THR A 207 -8.54 12.98 7.38
CA THR A 207 -9.03 12.40 8.64
C THR A 207 -10.37 12.99 9.07
N LYS A 208 -10.59 14.31 8.86
CA LYS A 208 -11.88 14.96 9.13
C LYS A 208 -13.00 14.42 8.25
N VAL A 209 -12.74 14.15 6.97
CA VAL A 209 -13.73 13.54 6.06
C VAL A 209 -14.02 12.12 6.51
N TYR A 210 -12.98 11.30 6.71
CA TYR A 210 -13.13 9.92 7.14
C TYR A 210 -13.91 9.76 8.45
N ALA A 211 -13.67 10.61 9.45
CA ALA A 211 -14.39 10.56 10.71
C ALA A 211 -15.92 10.66 10.54
N LYS A 212 -16.40 11.32 9.47
CA LYS A 212 -17.83 11.43 9.15
C LYS A 212 -18.44 10.15 8.59
N TYR A 213 -17.64 9.31 7.92
CA TYR A 213 -18.13 8.20 7.09
C TYR A 213 -17.65 6.82 7.54
N GLN A 214 -16.61 6.74 8.37
CA GLN A 214 -15.92 5.50 8.73
C GLN A 214 -16.80 4.41 9.37
N ALA A 215 -17.97 4.77 9.92
CA ALA A 215 -18.88 3.82 10.56
C ALA A 215 -19.80 3.09 9.55
N ASN A 216 -20.01 3.69 8.38
CA ASN A 216 -21.10 3.40 7.46
C ASN A 216 -20.63 3.47 5.99
N SER A 217 -19.35 3.25 5.74
CA SER A 217 -18.74 3.18 4.41
C SER A 217 -17.57 2.20 4.41
N ILE A 218 -17.26 1.62 3.25
CA ILE A 218 -16.09 0.75 3.08
C ILE A 218 -14.90 1.63 2.75
N VAL A 219 -14.37 2.28 3.78
CA VAL A 219 -13.26 3.22 3.66
C VAL A 219 -12.23 2.98 4.76
N ASP A 220 -10.96 3.15 4.43
CA ASP A 220 -9.91 3.28 5.42
C ASP A 220 -8.79 4.22 5.01
N ILE A 221 -8.11 4.80 6.02
CA ILE A 221 -6.93 5.63 5.83
C ILE A 221 -5.74 4.96 6.50
N TYR A 222 -4.62 4.94 5.79
CA TYR A 222 -3.32 4.61 6.32
C TYR A 222 -2.40 5.84 6.25
N SER A 223 -2.05 6.38 7.42
CA SER A 223 -0.95 7.34 7.55
C SER A 223 0.35 6.56 7.61
N LEU A 224 1.34 6.94 6.81
CA LEU A 224 2.68 6.36 6.95
C LEU A 224 3.24 6.64 8.37
N GLU A 225 3.99 5.69 8.92
CA GLU A 225 4.78 5.87 10.17
C GLU A 225 6.17 6.49 9.90
N VAL A 226 6.29 7.11 8.73
CA VAL A 226 7.40 7.95 8.31
C VAL A 226 6.84 9.29 7.84
N ARG A 227 7.72 10.29 7.66
CA ARG A 227 7.33 11.63 7.24
C ARG A 227 6.66 11.61 5.86
N GLU A 228 7.39 11.16 4.85
CA GLU A 228 6.98 11.13 3.44
C GLU A 228 7.37 9.79 2.80
N LYS A 229 6.84 9.48 1.61
CA LYS A 229 7.16 8.21 0.90
C LYS A 229 8.66 7.98 0.69
N GLU A 230 9.45 9.04 0.50
CA GLU A 230 10.90 8.94 0.31
C GLU A 230 11.56 8.32 1.55
N ASN A 231 11.06 8.60 2.76
CA ASN A 231 11.53 8.06 4.03
C ASN A 231 11.21 6.57 4.23
N LEU A 232 10.36 5.98 3.38
CA LEU A 232 10.22 4.53 3.35
C LEU A 232 11.50 3.88 2.82
N ILE A 233 12.30 4.57 2.00
CA ILE A 233 13.48 3.98 1.38
C ILE A 233 14.71 4.24 2.28
N PRO A 234 15.27 3.19 2.92
CA PRO A 234 16.48 3.34 3.73
C PRO A 234 17.68 3.82 2.88
N PRO A 235 18.61 4.62 3.44
CA PRO A 235 19.81 5.09 2.74
C PRO A 235 20.63 3.97 2.08
N SER A 236 20.77 2.80 2.73
CA SER A 236 21.43 1.62 2.15
C SER A 236 20.82 1.16 0.81
N LEU A 237 19.51 1.31 0.63
CA LEU A 237 18.83 0.95 -0.61
C LEU A 237 18.98 2.04 -1.69
N TYR A 238 18.94 3.33 -1.32
CA TYR A 238 19.29 4.41 -2.25
C TYR A 238 20.72 4.24 -2.79
N LEU A 239 21.67 3.78 -1.97
CA LEU A 239 23.06 3.53 -2.41
C LEU A 239 23.18 2.43 -3.49
N LEU A 240 22.17 1.55 -3.64
CA LEU A 240 22.15 0.56 -4.71
C LEU A 240 21.93 1.20 -6.09
N CYS A 241 21.14 2.28 -6.18
CA CYS A 241 20.80 2.94 -7.44
C CYS A 241 21.54 4.27 -7.65
N SER A 242 22.05 4.90 -6.59
CA SER A 242 22.74 6.20 -6.68
C SER A 242 24.14 6.10 -7.29
N ASN A 243 24.35 6.86 -8.38
CA ASN A 243 25.63 7.03 -9.06
C ASN A 243 26.08 8.51 -9.15
N GLY A 244 25.42 9.43 -8.44
CA GLY A 244 25.49 10.88 -8.69
C GLY A 244 25.97 11.75 -7.52
N SER A 245 25.70 13.06 -7.66
CA SER A 245 26.15 14.16 -6.79
C SER A 245 25.66 14.13 -5.34
N CYS A 246 24.62 13.34 -5.03
CA CYS A 246 24.09 13.20 -3.66
C CYS A 246 24.75 12.06 -2.87
N ARG A 247 25.79 11.41 -3.43
CA ARG A 247 26.43 10.23 -2.81
C ARG A 247 27.03 10.54 -1.44
N ASP A 248 27.59 11.73 -1.24
CA ASP A 248 28.18 12.12 0.05
C ASP A 248 27.10 12.25 1.13
N VAL A 249 25.98 12.89 0.81
CA VAL A 249 24.80 12.97 1.69
C VAL A 249 24.26 11.58 1.99
N LEU A 250 24.11 10.72 0.97
CA LEU A 250 23.63 9.35 1.16
C LEU A 250 24.57 8.51 2.04
N ASN A 251 25.88 8.65 1.89
CA ASN A 251 26.85 7.97 2.74
C ASN A 251 26.70 8.42 4.20
N MET A 252 26.54 9.72 4.44
CA MET A 252 26.29 10.27 5.78
C MET A 252 24.97 9.76 6.38
N LEU A 253 23.89 9.75 5.61
CA LEU A 253 22.61 9.17 6.06
C LEU A 253 22.72 7.66 6.32
N HIS A 254 23.52 6.94 5.53
CA HIS A 254 23.79 5.53 5.74
C HIS A 254 24.63 5.27 6.99
N GLU A 255 25.58 6.16 7.34
CA GLU A 255 26.27 6.09 8.63
C GLU A 255 25.28 6.21 9.79
N ILE A 256 24.28 7.11 9.70
CA ILE A 256 23.21 7.23 10.70
C ILE A 256 22.37 5.96 10.79
N GLU A 257 22.07 5.34 9.65
CA GLU A 257 21.32 4.08 9.59
C GLU A 257 22.02 2.94 10.34
N LEU A 258 23.36 2.92 10.32
CA LEU A 258 24.17 1.94 11.06
C LEU A 258 24.23 2.23 12.57
N LEU A 259 23.79 3.41 13.03
CA LEU A 259 23.72 3.77 14.44
C LEU A 259 22.34 3.44 15.02
N ASP A 260 22.24 2.36 15.80
CA ASP A 260 20.99 1.92 16.43
C ASP A 260 20.28 3.02 17.24
N LYS A 261 21.04 3.91 17.89
CA LYS A 261 20.54 5.06 18.64
C LYS A 261 19.80 6.09 17.77
N HIS A 262 20.07 6.12 16.46
CA HIS A 262 19.67 7.21 15.58
C HIS A 262 18.90 6.79 14.34
N ARG A 263 18.98 5.53 13.91
CA ARG A 263 18.31 5.05 12.69
C ARG A 263 16.81 5.36 12.62
N GLU A 264 16.09 5.36 13.75
CA GLU A 264 14.67 5.76 13.81
C GLU A 264 14.41 7.21 13.41
N LYS A 265 15.40 8.10 13.55
CA LYS A 265 15.29 9.51 13.14
C LYS A 265 15.20 9.67 11.63
N LEU A 266 15.74 8.72 10.86
CA LEU A 266 15.66 8.73 9.40
C LEU A 266 14.22 8.64 8.88
N LYS A 267 13.28 8.16 9.70
CA LYS A 267 11.85 8.17 9.38
C LYS A 267 11.26 9.58 9.30
N TYR A 268 11.87 10.57 9.94
CA TYR A 268 11.27 11.90 10.13
C TYR A 268 12.13 13.06 9.60
N ILE A 269 13.40 12.80 9.30
CA ILE A 269 14.28 13.77 8.62
C ILE A 269 13.77 13.98 7.19
N ASP A 270 13.70 15.23 6.75
CA ASP A 270 13.39 15.56 5.36
C ASP A 270 14.56 15.13 4.46
N ILE A 271 14.51 13.89 3.95
CA ILE A 271 15.62 13.37 3.15
C ILE A 271 15.56 13.88 1.70
N LYS A 272 14.40 14.34 1.24
CA LYS A 272 14.17 14.80 -0.14
C LYS A 272 14.74 16.19 -0.34
N ASP A 273 14.24 17.17 0.42
CA ASP A 273 14.60 18.58 0.27
C ASP A 273 15.67 19.01 1.29
N GLY A 274 15.89 18.19 2.32
CA GLY A 274 16.82 18.51 3.39
C GLY A 274 16.18 19.33 4.51
N VAL A 275 16.97 19.65 5.53
CA VAL A 275 16.48 20.38 6.71
C VAL A 275 16.93 21.83 6.67
N LYS A 276 15.96 22.75 6.62
CA LYS A 276 16.18 24.20 6.69
C LYS A 276 16.32 24.68 8.13
N ALA A 277 16.99 25.83 8.32
CA ALA A 277 17.15 26.45 9.63
C ALA A 277 15.80 26.70 10.33
N LYS A 278 14.77 27.14 9.59
CA LYS A 278 13.41 27.32 10.13
C LYS A 278 12.87 26.08 10.83
N GLN A 279 13.15 24.89 10.31
CA GLN A 279 12.69 23.64 10.90
C GLN A 279 13.45 23.31 12.19
N LEU A 280 14.75 23.64 12.28
CA LEU A 280 15.55 23.43 13.49
C LEU A 280 15.39 24.52 14.56
N LYS A 281 14.79 25.66 14.22
CA LYS A 281 14.34 26.67 15.20
C LYS A 281 13.08 26.24 15.96
N ASN A 282 12.40 25.19 15.50
CA ASN A 282 11.34 24.56 16.27
C ASN A 282 11.95 23.74 17.42
N GLU A 283 11.63 24.10 18.66
CA GLU A 283 12.22 23.48 19.85
C GLU A 283 12.00 21.97 19.94
N GLU A 284 10.80 21.47 19.61
CA GLU A 284 10.49 20.04 19.69
C GLU A 284 11.25 19.24 18.63
N HIS A 285 11.34 19.76 17.42
CA HIS A 285 12.11 19.14 16.34
C HIS A 285 13.61 19.17 16.62
N LEU A 286 14.14 20.29 17.13
CA LEU A 286 15.53 20.37 17.56
C LEU A 286 15.82 19.38 18.68
N GLN A 287 14.94 19.30 19.68
CA GLN A 287 15.11 18.38 20.80
C GLN A 287 15.09 16.91 20.34
N PHE A 288 14.28 16.58 19.33
CA PHE A 288 14.29 15.25 18.71
C PHE A 288 15.62 14.92 18.02
N LEU A 289 16.21 15.87 17.28
CA LEU A 289 17.45 15.65 16.54
C LEU A 289 18.73 15.95 17.34
N LYS A 290 18.64 16.60 18.50
CA LYS A 290 19.77 17.13 19.27
C LYS A 290 20.90 16.12 19.48
N ASP A 291 20.57 14.94 19.99
CA ASP A 291 21.57 13.90 20.25
C ASP A 291 22.27 13.43 18.98
N LEU A 292 21.54 13.35 17.86
CA LEU A 292 22.12 13.00 16.57
C LEU A 292 23.07 14.10 16.08
N LEU A 293 22.69 15.38 16.24
CA LEU A 293 23.53 16.50 15.84
C LEU A 293 24.79 16.62 16.72
N ILE A 294 24.76 16.12 17.96
CA ILE A 294 25.93 16.02 18.83
C ILE A 294 26.84 14.87 18.39
N ASP A 295 26.26 13.69 18.15
CA ASP A 295 27.01 12.47 17.83
C ASP A 295 27.54 12.50 16.38
N VAL A 296 26.90 13.25 15.49
CA VAL A 296 27.27 13.46 14.08
C VAL A 296 27.37 14.97 13.79
N PRO A 297 28.41 15.66 14.29
CA PRO A 297 28.50 17.12 14.26
C PRO A 297 28.59 17.73 12.86
N ASN A 298 29.05 16.96 11.87
CA ASN A 298 29.13 17.39 10.47
C ASN A 298 27.83 17.14 9.69
N LEU A 299 26.75 16.70 10.35
CA LEU A 299 25.47 16.47 9.69
C LEU A 299 24.85 17.76 9.14
N ILE A 300 25.08 18.88 9.82
CA ILE A 300 24.56 20.19 9.42
C ILE A 300 25.70 21.18 9.12
N ALA A 301 25.41 22.18 8.29
CA ALA A 301 26.38 23.16 7.82
C ALA A 301 26.82 24.20 8.88
N CYS A 302 26.32 24.15 10.11
CA CYS A 302 26.66 25.08 11.19
C CYS A 302 26.70 24.39 12.57
N SER A 303 27.22 25.07 13.58
CA SER A 303 27.13 24.58 14.97
C SER A 303 25.69 24.68 15.50
N LEU A 304 25.38 23.92 16.56
CA LEU A 304 24.09 23.99 17.24
C LEU A 304 23.78 25.40 17.76
N ASP A 305 24.78 26.08 18.32
CA ASP A 305 24.64 27.44 18.90
C ASP A 305 24.44 28.52 17.82
N ASP A 306 24.68 28.19 16.55
CA ASP A 306 24.55 29.11 15.42
C ASP A 306 23.23 28.95 14.65
N ILE A 307 22.40 27.95 14.96
CA ILE A 307 21.13 27.68 14.26
C ILE A 307 20.22 28.91 14.26
N ASP A 308 20.06 29.56 15.43
CA ASP A 308 19.20 30.74 15.58
C ASP A 308 19.69 31.95 14.78
N LYS A 309 20.99 31.99 14.45
CA LYS A 309 21.61 33.05 13.65
C LYS A 309 21.43 32.83 12.15
N GLN A 310 21.08 31.63 11.72
CA GLN A 310 20.86 31.32 10.30
C GLN A 310 19.54 31.92 9.80
N LYS A 311 19.51 32.29 8.52
CA LYS A 311 18.26 32.69 7.84
C LYS A 311 17.35 31.47 7.73
N ASP A 312 16.05 31.67 7.88
CA ASP A 312 15.03 30.61 7.90
C ASP A 312 15.12 29.65 6.69
N GLU A 313 15.39 30.19 5.50
CA GLU A 313 15.49 29.43 4.25
C GLU A 313 16.85 28.75 4.02
N THR A 314 17.83 28.96 4.89
CA THR A 314 19.15 28.31 4.76
C THR A 314 18.99 26.81 4.98
N VAL A 315 19.38 26.01 3.98
CA VAL A 315 19.45 24.54 4.08
C VAL A 315 20.67 24.17 4.91
N LEU A 316 20.44 23.55 6.07
CA LEU A 316 21.48 23.14 7.01
C LEU A 316 21.89 21.68 6.80
N LEU A 317 20.93 20.78 6.54
CA LEU A 317 21.19 19.43 6.05
C LEU A 317 20.73 19.35 4.60
N GLN A 318 21.62 18.96 3.69
CA GLN A 318 21.26 18.78 2.28
C GLN A 318 20.37 17.55 2.08
N GLY A 319 19.36 17.68 1.22
CA GLY A 319 18.56 16.55 0.76
C GLY A 319 19.21 15.76 -0.38
N ILE A 320 18.64 14.60 -0.71
CA ILE A 320 19.07 13.76 -1.84
C ILE A 320 18.31 14.09 -3.13
N GLY A 321 17.24 14.90 -3.04
CA GLY A 321 16.35 15.25 -4.15
C GLY A 321 15.43 14.09 -4.56
N GLY A 322 14.86 14.18 -5.77
CA GLY A 322 13.93 13.20 -6.34
C GLY A 322 14.56 11.85 -6.77
N LYS A 323 15.33 11.21 -5.90
CA LYS A 323 15.99 9.91 -6.19
C LYS A 323 15.05 8.71 -6.13
N ILE A 324 13.81 8.91 -5.70
CA ILE A 324 12.79 7.87 -5.71
C ILE A 324 12.55 7.29 -7.10
N GLU A 325 12.59 8.11 -8.16
CA GLU A 325 12.44 7.63 -9.55
C GLU A 325 13.56 6.68 -9.97
N GLU A 326 14.80 6.96 -9.52
CA GLU A 326 15.93 6.06 -9.75
C GLU A 326 15.76 4.74 -8.99
N PHE A 327 15.26 4.82 -7.75
CA PHE A 327 14.94 3.66 -6.95
C PHE A 327 13.85 2.79 -7.60
N GLU A 328 12.74 3.38 -8.04
CA GLU A 328 11.67 2.65 -8.71
C GLU A 328 12.17 1.93 -9.96
N ARG A 329 12.80 2.67 -10.87
CA ARG A 329 13.30 2.12 -12.13
C ARG A 329 14.34 1.03 -11.91
N ASP A 330 15.31 1.25 -11.03
CA ASP A 330 16.44 0.33 -10.89
C ASP A 330 16.12 -0.83 -9.94
N ILE A 331 15.42 -0.58 -8.84
CA ILE A 331 15.18 -1.55 -7.75
C ILE A 331 13.79 -2.21 -7.83
N LEU A 332 12.73 -1.50 -8.20
CA LEU A 332 11.40 -2.10 -8.29
C LEU A 332 11.08 -2.65 -9.68
N GLU A 333 11.72 -2.14 -10.73
CA GLU A 333 11.50 -2.55 -12.12
C GLU A 333 12.67 -3.38 -12.66
N ASP A 334 13.19 -3.12 -13.88
CA ASP A 334 14.25 -3.90 -14.55
C ASP A 334 15.48 -3.04 -14.94
N GLY A 335 15.62 -1.86 -14.34
CA GLY A 335 16.66 -0.90 -14.70
C GLY A 335 18.09 -1.37 -14.44
N LEU A 336 18.34 -2.14 -13.37
CA LEU A 336 19.66 -2.72 -13.11
C LEU A 336 20.04 -3.82 -14.11
N GLU A 337 19.07 -4.64 -14.49
CA GLU A 337 19.20 -5.71 -15.46
C GLU A 337 19.52 -5.13 -16.85
N LYS A 338 18.78 -4.10 -17.27
CA LYS A 338 19.09 -3.35 -18.49
C LYS A 338 20.51 -2.77 -18.49
N LYS A 339 20.92 -2.16 -17.38
CA LYS A 339 22.30 -1.64 -17.20
C LYS A 339 23.35 -2.74 -17.29
N LEU A 340 23.08 -3.92 -16.74
CA LEU A 340 23.96 -5.08 -16.81
C LEU A 340 24.10 -5.58 -18.25
N ASP A 341 22.99 -5.71 -18.97
CA ASP A 341 22.97 -6.14 -20.36
C ASP A 341 23.73 -5.16 -21.27
N ASP A 342 23.55 -3.86 -21.07
CA ASP A 342 24.30 -2.83 -21.79
C ASP A 342 25.81 -2.92 -21.53
N LYS A 343 26.22 -3.19 -20.28
CA LYS A 343 27.64 -3.38 -19.94
C LYS A 343 28.23 -4.63 -20.56
N ARG A 344 27.49 -5.74 -20.62
CA ARG A 344 27.93 -7.01 -21.23
C ARG A 344 28.13 -6.90 -22.75
N ARG A 345 27.51 -5.93 -23.41
CA ARG A 345 27.70 -5.66 -24.85
C ARG A 345 28.97 -4.89 -25.18
N LEU A 346 29.65 -4.30 -24.19
CA LEU A 346 30.88 -3.56 -24.40
C LEU A 346 32.07 -4.51 -24.54
N GLN A 347 33.15 -4.04 -25.16
CA GLN A 347 34.40 -4.81 -25.22
C GLN A 347 34.96 -5.08 -23.81
N PRO A 348 35.43 -6.30 -23.52
CA PRO A 348 35.92 -6.65 -22.20
C PRO A 348 37.14 -5.81 -21.82
N LYS A 349 37.02 -5.08 -20.70
CA LYS A 349 38.08 -4.33 -20.04
C LYS A 349 37.98 -4.57 -18.53
N PRO A 350 39.08 -4.52 -17.77
CA PRO A 350 39.05 -4.73 -16.33
C PRO A 350 38.07 -3.82 -15.58
N GLU A 351 37.86 -2.57 -16.01
CA GLU A 351 36.88 -1.69 -15.36
C GLU A 351 35.43 -2.12 -15.65
N ILE A 352 35.17 -2.66 -16.84
CA ILE A 352 33.86 -3.15 -17.25
C ILE A 352 33.52 -4.43 -16.50
N GLU A 353 34.47 -5.35 -16.35
CA GLU A 353 34.29 -6.58 -15.56
C GLU A 353 33.96 -6.25 -14.10
N LYS A 354 34.68 -5.30 -13.49
CA LYS A 354 34.35 -4.82 -12.13
C LYS A 354 32.94 -4.23 -12.05
N ALA A 355 32.53 -3.44 -13.03
CA ALA A 355 31.19 -2.87 -13.06
C ALA A 355 30.09 -3.94 -13.23
N ILE A 356 30.34 -4.99 -14.03
CA ILE A 356 29.45 -6.14 -14.19
C ILE A 356 29.25 -6.85 -12.84
N ILE A 357 30.33 -7.19 -12.13
CA ILE A 357 30.25 -7.84 -10.82
C ILE A 357 29.48 -6.97 -9.82
N GLN A 358 29.70 -5.66 -9.83
CA GLN A 358 28.95 -4.73 -8.97
C GLN A 358 27.45 -4.70 -9.29
N LEU A 359 27.07 -4.74 -10.56
CA LEU A 359 25.67 -4.79 -10.97
C LEU A 359 25.01 -6.12 -10.60
N GLU A 360 25.70 -7.25 -10.80
CA GLU A 360 25.23 -8.58 -10.40
C GLU A 360 24.94 -8.64 -8.89
N ASN A 361 25.87 -8.12 -8.06
CA ASN A 361 25.66 -8.03 -6.61
C ASN A 361 24.47 -7.13 -6.23
N LYS A 362 24.24 -6.04 -6.98
CA LYS A 362 23.07 -5.16 -6.75
C LYS A 362 21.76 -5.85 -7.13
N ILE A 363 21.74 -6.61 -8.22
CA ILE A 363 20.57 -7.39 -8.68
C ILE A 363 20.23 -8.51 -7.69
N GLU A 364 21.25 -9.19 -7.14
CA GLU A 364 21.05 -10.21 -6.11
C GLU A 364 20.37 -9.61 -4.86
N LYS A 365 20.87 -8.46 -4.38
CA LYS A 365 20.27 -7.72 -3.25
C LYS A 365 18.82 -7.32 -3.54
N LYS A 366 18.58 -6.74 -4.72
CA LYS A 366 17.23 -6.37 -5.20
C LYS A 366 16.27 -7.57 -5.23
N THR A 367 16.76 -8.77 -5.54
CA THR A 367 15.90 -9.97 -5.63
C THR A 367 15.35 -10.40 -4.27
N ASN A 368 16.03 -10.02 -3.17
CA ASN A 368 15.68 -10.33 -1.79
C ASN A 368 15.45 -9.05 -0.97
N LEU A 369 14.72 -8.09 -1.53
CA LEU A 369 14.59 -6.74 -1.01
C LEU A 369 14.06 -6.72 0.43
N PHE A 370 13.01 -7.48 0.73
CA PHE A 370 12.42 -7.51 2.08
C PHE A 370 13.30 -8.21 3.12
N ASN A 371 14.24 -9.06 2.68
CA ASN A 371 15.19 -9.71 3.58
C ASN A 371 16.33 -8.77 4.00
N ILE A 372 16.65 -7.77 3.17
CA ILE A 372 17.73 -6.83 3.44
C ILE A 372 17.24 -5.48 3.99
N LEU A 373 15.92 -5.27 4.12
CA LEU A 373 15.37 -4.08 4.76
C LEU A 373 15.83 -4.00 6.22
N PRO A 374 16.31 -2.83 6.67
CA PRO A 374 16.64 -2.59 8.07
C PRO A 374 15.41 -2.71 8.99
N ASP A 375 15.60 -3.20 10.21
CA ASP A 375 14.52 -3.48 11.16
C ASP A 375 13.71 -2.25 11.57
N TYR A 376 14.26 -1.03 11.47
CA TYR A 376 13.52 0.18 11.81
C TYR A 376 12.39 0.46 10.80
N VAL A 377 12.59 0.18 9.51
CA VAL A 377 11.64 0.49 8.43
C VAL A 377 10.91 -0.73 7.89
N LYS A 378 11.47 -1.93 8.06
CA LYS A 378 10.87 -3.18 7.58
C LYS A 378 9.42 -3.41 8.07
N PRO A 379 9.07 -3.19 9.35
CA PRO A 379 7.68 -3.37 9.80
C PRO A 379 6.69 -2.46 9.07
N GLU A 380 7.11 -1.24 8.72
CA GLU A 380 6.31 -0.27 7.99
C GLU A 380 6.05 -0.75 6.56
N TRP A 381 7.11 -1.20 5.86
CA TRP A 381 6.97 -1.80 4.53
C TRP A 381 6.03 -3.00 4.52
N GLU A 382 6.21 -3.92 5.47
CA GLU A 382 5.38 -5.11 5.56
C GLU A 382 3.92 -4.77 5.83
N PHE A 383 3.64 -3.80 6.71
CA PHE A 383 2.29 -3.37 7.01
C PHE A 383 1.65 -2.66 5.82
N LEU A 384 2.34 -1.70 5.21
CA LEU A 384 1.88 -1.01 4.00
C LEU A 384 1.54 -2.01 2.89
N CYS A 385 2.42 -2.99 2.63
CA CYS A 385 2.16 -4.05 1.65
C CYS A 385 0.92 -4.85 2.01
N LYS A 386 0.80 -5.32 3.26
CA LYS A 386 -0.39 -6.07 3.71
C LYS A 386 -1.66 -5.23 3.54
N LYS A 387 -1.60 -3.93 3.82
CA LYS A 387 -2.72 -3.01 3.65
C LYS A 387 -3.12 -2.89 2.18
N VAL A 388 -2.20 -2.50 1.31
CA VAL A 388 -2.43 -2.37 -0.14
C VAL A 388 -2.94 -3.68 -0.73
N ILE A 389 -2.36 -4.83 -0.34
CA ILE A 389 -2.78 -6.14 -0.81
C ILE A 389 -4.19 -6.49 -0.32
N SER A 390 -4.52 -6.25 0.95
CA SER A 390 -5.86 -6.55 1.49
C SER A 390 -6.97 -5.84 0.73
N TRP A 391 -6.68 -4.64 0.25
CA TRP A 391 -7.61 -3.78 -0.49
C TRP A 391 -7.55 -3.98 -2.00
N GLY A 392 -6.42 -4.43 -2.57
CA GLY A 392 -6.21 -4.60 -4.00
C GLY A 392 -6.21 -6.03 -4.51
N CYS A 393 -6.27 -7.05 -3.64
CA CYS A 393 -6.12 -8.44 -4.07
C CYS A 393 -7.21 -8.90 -5.04
N CYS A 394 -6.78 -9.65 -6.07
CA CYS A 394 -7.61 -10.33 -7.06
C CYS A 394 -6.92 -11.61 -7.59
N ASP A 395 -7.70 -12.48 -8.23
CA ASP A 395 -7.20 -13.72 -8.82
C ASP A 395 -6.22 -13.42 -9.98
N PRO A 396 -5.15 -14.23 -10.16
CA PRO A 396 -4.34 -14.13 -11.36
C PRO A 396 -5.17 -14.55 -12.58
N ILE A 397 -5.46 -13.60 -13.48
CA ILE A 397 -6.11 -13.90 -14.77
C ILE A 397 -5.31 -15.01 -15.46
N PRO A 398 -5.94 -16.11 -15.92
CA PRO A 398 -5.26 -17.15 -16.68
C PRO A 398 -4.55 -16.55 -17.89
N SER A 399 -3.25 -16.80 -18.03
CA SER A 399 -2.49 -16.47 -19.22
C SER A 399 -3.12 -17.17 -20.43
N GLY A 400 -3.81 -16.42 -21.28
CA GLY A 400 -4.59 -16.95 -22.41
C GLY A 400 -5.73 -16.05 -22.90
N ILE A 401 -6.06 -14.98 -22.16
CA ILE A 401 -6.97 -13.92 -22.62
C ILE A 401 -6.23 -12.59 -22.47
N SER A 402 -5.40 -12.26 -23.45
CA SER A 402 -4.81 -10.93 -23.68
C SER A 402 -4.64 -10.73 -25.16
#